data_AF-A0AAP0MTK6-F1
#
_entry.id   AF-A0AAP0MTK6-F1
#
_cell.length_a   1.000
_cell.length_b   1.000
_cell.length_c   1.000
_cell.angle_alpha   90.00
_cell.angle_beta   90.00
_cell.angle_gamma   90.00
#
_symmetry.space_group_name_H-M   'P 1'
#
loop_
_entity.id
_entity.type
_entity.pdbx_description
1 polymer ?
#
loop_
_entity_poly.entity_id
_entity_poly.type
_entity_poly.pdbx_seq_one_letter_code
_entity_poly.pdbx_strand_id
1 'polypeptide(L)' 'MTGRYEDLLSAGVADPCRVARCALQNAVSIAAVVLTTEAVLADKIEQPKPAVPQVPGINT' A
#
# COMPACT_ATOMS: atom_id res chain seq x y z
N MET A 1 -1.00 -20.97 -9.42
CA MET A 1 -2.13 -21.38 -8.55
C MET A 1 -3.15 -22.07 -9.42
N THR A 2 -3.68 -23.22 -9.02
CA THR A 2 -4.59 -24.05 -9.83
C THR A 2 -6.00 -23.44 -10.00
N GLY A 3 -6.32 -22.36 -9.27
CA GLY A 3 -7.57 -21.60 -9.39
C GLY A 3 -8.83 -22.36 -8.96
N ARG A 4 -8.67 -23.51 -8.31
CA ARG A 4 -9.77 -24.36 -7.83
C ARG A 4 -10.13 -23.97 -6.41
N TYR A 5 -11.43 -23.97 -6.11
CA TYR A 5 -11.92 -23.83 -4.75
C TYR A 5 -11.78 -25.16 -4.01
N GLU A 6 -11.32 -25.09 -2.76
CA GLU A 6 -11.21 -26.25 -1.87
C GLU A 6 -11.56 -25.84 -0.44
N ASP A 7 -11.91 -26.83 0.39
CA ASP A 7 -12.11 -26.61 1.81
C ASP A 7 -10.75 -26.45 2.50
N LEU A 8 -10.50 -25.27 3.06
CA LEU A 8 -9.23 -24.91 3.68
C LEU A 8 -8.93 -25.74 4.94
N LEU A 9 -9.97 -26.17 5.66
CA LEU A 9 -9.79 -27.05 6.82
C LEU A 9 -9.33 -28.45 6.40
N SER A 10 -9.99 -29.04 5.41
CA SER A 10 -9.58 -30.33 4.83
C SER A 10 -8.20 -30.27 4.15
N ALA A 11 -7.82 -29.12 3.59
CA ALA A 11 -6.49 -28.88 3.03
C ALA A 11 -5.39 -28.65 4.10
N GLY A 12 -5.75 -28.63 5.39
CA GLY A 12 -4.82 -28.43 6.50
C GLY A 12 -4.39 -26.97 6.73
N VAL A 13 -5.08 -26.02 6.09
CA VAL A 13 -4.82 -24.58 6.20
C VAL A 13 -5.73 -23.99 7.28
N ALA A 14 -5.32 -24.14 8.54
CA ALA A 14 -6.01 -23.55 9.69
C ALA A 14 -5.32 -22.25 10.13
N ASP A 15 -6.04 -21.13 10.11
CA ASP A 15 -5.56 -19.85 10.64
C ASP A 15 -6.07 -19.63 12.07
N PRO A 16 -5.21 -19.28 13.05
CA PRO A 16 -5.66 -18.97 14.40
C PRO A 16 -6.64 -17.79 14.38
N CYS A 17 -7.75 -17.89 15.12
CA CYS A 17 -8.79 -16.85 15.17
C CYS A 17 -8.25 -15.44 15.51
N ARG A 18 -7.15 -15.36 16.26
CA ARG A 18 -6.51 -14.10 16.63
C ARG A 18 -5.86 -13.40 15.43
N VAL A 19 -5.35 -14.14 14.44
CA VAL A 19 -4.73 -13.57 13.24
C VAL A 19 -5.77 -12.84 12.41
N ALA A 20 -6.86 -13.52 12.02
CA ALA A 20 -7.98 -12.90 11.30
C ALA A 20 -8.59 -11.70 12.07
N ARG A 21 -8.76 -11.82 13.40
CA ARG A 21 -9.29 -10.72 14.23
C ARG A 21 -8.37 -9.50 14.25
N CYS A 22 -7.08 -9.70 14.53
CA CYS A 22 -6.11 -8.60 14.59
C CYS A 22 -5.95 -7.93 13.22
N ALA A 23 -5.93 -8.71 12.13
CA ALA A 23 -5.89 -8.17 10.78
C ALA A 23 -7.09 -7.26 10.50
N LEU A 24 -8.31 -7.71 10.83
CA LEU A 24 -9.52 -6.91 10.65
C LEU A 24 -9.50 -5.63 11.49
N GLN A 25 -9.13 -5.73 12.78
CA GLN A 25 -9.07 -4.57 13.67
C GLN A 25 -8.08 -3.52 13.18
N ASN A 26 -6.90 -3.96 12.72
CA ASN A 26 -5.88 -3.06 12.15
C ASN A 26 -6.37 -2.38 10.86
N ALA A 27 -7.05 -3.13 9.99
CA ALA A 27 -7.64 -2.58 8.77
C ALA A 27 -8.72 -1.54 9.09
N VAL A 28 -9.62 -1.84 10.03
CA VAL A 28 -10.67 -0.92 10.46
C VAL A 28 -10.09 0.35 11.08
N SER A 29 -8.99 0.25 11.84
CA SER A 29 -8.31 1.41 12.41
C SER A 29 -7.89 2.42 11.33
N ILE A 30 -7.32 1.96 10.23
CA ILE A 30 -6.90 2.83 9.12
C ILE A 30 -8.11 3.32 8.33
N ALA A 31 -9.08 2.43 8.05
CA ALA A 31 -10.29 2.80 7.33
C ALA A 31 -11.07 3.91 8.05
N ALA A 32 -11.15 3.87 9.39
CA ALA A 32 -11.78 4.90 10.18
C ALA A 32 -11.10 6.27 10.03
N VAL A 33 -9.76 6.31 10.02
CA VAL A 33 -9.01 7.55 9.77
C VAL A 33 -9.31 8.06 8.37
N VAL A 34 -9.18 7.22 7.34
CA VAL A 34 -9.41 7.63 5.94
C VAL A 34 -10.82 8.18 5.73
N LEU A 35 -11.84 7.54 6.31
CA LEU A 35 -13.23 7.97 6.19
C LEU A 35 -13.55 9.27 6.94
N THR A 36 -12.80 9.60 7.99
CA THR A 36 -13.09 10.78 8.82
C THR A 36 -12.22 11.99 8.49
N THR A 37 -11.06 11.77 7.87
CA THR A 37 -10.14 12.85 7.48
C THR A 37 -10.39 13.40 6.09
N GLU A 38 -11.26 12.77 5.28
CA GLU A 38 -11.74 13.19 3.94
C GLU A 38 -10.66 13.43 2.85
N ALA A 39 -9.38 13.46 3.22
CA ALA A 39 -8.25 13.67 2.34
C ALA A 39 -7.02 12.93 2.84
N VAL A 40 -6.18 12.48 1.89
CA VAL A 40 -4.89 11.84 2.13
C VAL A 40 -3.84 12.61 1.34
N LEU A 41 -2.82 13.13 2.03
CA LEU A 41 -1.66 13.74 1.38
C LEU A 41 -0.67 12.63 1.00
N ALA A 42 -0.33 12.57 -0.29
CA ALA A 42 0.74 11.71 -0.78
C ALA A 42 1.78 12.59 -1.47
N ASP A 43 3.03 12.50 -1.01
CA ASP A 43 4.13 13.18 -1.66
C ASP A 43 4.41 12.53 -3.02
N LYS A 44 4.52 13.38 -4.05
CA LYS A 44 4.95 12.92 -5.36
C LYS A 44 6.43 12.58 -5.30
N ILE A 45 6.77 11.33 -5.60
CA ILE A 45 8.16 10.95 -5.83
C ILE A 45 8.65 11.71 -7.07
N GLU A 46 9.56 12.67 -6.89
CA GLU A 46 10.20 13.35 -8.01
C GLU A 46 11.05 12.34 -8.77
N GLN A 47 10.78 12.18 -10.07
CA GLN A 47 11.73 11.51 -10.94
C GLN A 47 12.96 12.41 -11.11
N PRO A 48 14.18 11.84 -11.17
CA PRO A 48 15.38 12.62 -11.43
C PRO A 48 15.14 13.51 -12.66
N LYS A 49 15.27 14.82 -12.48
CA LYS A 49 15.17 15.75 -13.61
C LYS A 49 16.26 15.37 -14.61
N PRO A 50 15.96 15.24 -15.91
CA PRO A 50 16.98 15.07 -16.92
C PRO A 50 18.04 16.14 -16.74
N ALA A 51 19.32 15.75 -16.76
CA ALA A 51 20.41 16.71 -16.66
C ALA A 51 20.24 17.73 -17.80
N VAL A 52 19.90 18.96 -17.44
CA VAL A 52 19.90 20.08 -18.40
C VAL A 52 21.35 20.33 -18.81
N PRO A 53 21.68 20.32 -20.11
CA PRO A 53 23.01 20.66 -20.57
C PRO A 53 23.38 22.06 -20.08
N GLN A 54 24.47 22.19 -19.32
CA GLN A 54 25.00 23.50 -18.98
C GLN A 54 25.55 24.13 -20.26
N VAL A 55 24.87 25.15 -20.76
CA VAL A 55 25.35 25.97 -21.88
C VAL A 55 26.32 27.00 -21.31
N PRO A 56 27.60 27.02 -21.69
CA PRO A 56 28.53 28.04 -21.21
C PRO A 56 28.08 29.43 -21.68
N GLY A 57 27.80 30.35 -20.75
CA GLY A 57 27.65 31.78 -21.07
C GLY A 57 26.33 32.49 -20.71
N ILE A 58 25.42 31.90 -19.91
CA ILE A 58 24.15 32.56 -19.54
C ILE A 58 23.92 32.66 -18.02
N ASN A 59 24.99 32.72 -17.22
CA ASN A 59 24.90 33.20 -15.83
C ASN A 59 25.85 34.41 -15.69
N THR A 60 25.33 35.58 -16.03
CA THR A 60 25.70 36.84 -15.35
C THR A 60 24.49 37.28 -14.54
#